data_AF-A0A7Y7NLH7-F1
#
_entry.id   AF-A0A7Y7NLH7-F1
#
_cell.length_a   1.000
_cell.length_b   1.000
_cell.length_c   1.000
_cell.angle_alpha   90.00
_cell.angle_beta   90.00
_cell.angle_gamma   90.00
#
_symmetry.space_group_name_H-M   'P 1'
#
loop_
_entity.id
_entity.type
_entity.pdbx_description
1 polymer ?
#
loop_
_entity_poly.entity_id
_entity_poly.type
_entity_poly.pdbx_seq_one_letter_code
_entity_poly.pdbx_strand_id
1 'polypeptide(L)'
;RRLLNSIPESRYALEKLEAAKNTEKNMQDLLAMRNNQAELSKQMELQDKGVSYKIIDPAVTPVTPVSPNRRKLLLMSISAGLAGAAGVLFLIDQLDTSVKLIDNLKPLGLPILAVIPLIKSEEEICSARERDLKIYAVSSMYFSLILMVVVLELISSSIFETAVYRMHLPQIFARFFK
;
A
#
# COMPACT_ATOMS: atom_id res chain seq x y z
N ARG A 1 74.11 -50.45 -60.49
CA ARG A 1 72.80 -51.17 -60.48
C ARG A 1 72.09 -51.22 -59.12
N ARG A 2 72.64 -50.73 -57.98
CA ARG A 2 71.94 -50.73 -56.68
C ARG A 2 71.22 -49.42 -56.30
N LEU A 3 71.52 -48.31 -56.97
CA LEU A 3 70.89 -47.00 -56.71
C LEU A 3 69.58 -46.75 -57.48
N LEU A 4 69.19 -47.66 -58.38
CA LEU A 4 67.97 -47.51 -59.19
C LEU A 4 66.72 -48.14 -58.55
N ASN A 5 66.90 -49.01 -57.54
CA ASN A 5 65.79 -49.67 -56.83
C ASN A 5 65.40 -48.97 -55.51
N SER A 6 66.14 -47.94 -55.04
CA SER A 6 65.87 -47.19 -53.80
C SER A 6 65.08 -45.88 -54.00
N ILE A 7 64.69 -45.58 -55.25
CA ILE A 7 63.89 -44.41 -55.61
C ILE A 7 62.42 -44.53 -55.17
N PRO A 8 61.70 -45.67 -55.34
CA PRO A 8 60.30 -45.74 -54.95
C PRO A 8 60.07 -45.75 -53.43
N GLU A 9 60.94 -46.43 -52.65
CA GLU A 9 60.80 -46.48 -51.19
C GLU A 9 61.02 -45.13 -50.51
N SER A 10 61.98 -44.34 -50.99
CA SER A 10 62.23 -42.99 -50.46
C SER A 10 61.11 -42.01 -50.80
N ARG A 11 60.48 -42.13 -51.98
CA ARG A 11 59.30 -41.32 -52.36
C ARG A 11 58.08 -41.63 -51.48
N TYR A 12 57.82 -42.92 -51.25
CA TYR A 12 56.72 -43.36 -50.38
C TYR A 12 56.92 -42.93 -48.92
N ALA A 13 58.16 -42.99 -48.41
CA ALA A 13 58.48 -42.53 -47.06
C ALA A 13 58.26 -41.02 -46.90
N LEU A 14 58.62 -40.21 -47.91
CA LEU A 14 58.37 -38.76 -47.89
C LEU A 14 56.88 -38.45 -47.95
N GLU A 15 56.13 -39.10 -48.84
CA GLU A 15 54.68 -38.92 -48.94
C GLU A 15 53.96 -39.28 -47.62
N LYS A 16 54.38 -40.36 -46.96
CA LYS A 16 53.85 -40.75 -45.64
C LYS A 16 54.15 -39.71 -44.56
N LEU A 17 55.36 -39.15 -44.55
CA LEU A 17 55.74 -38.11 -43.60
C LEU A 17 55.02 -36.78 -43.88
N GLU A 18 54.82 -36.43 -45.16
CA GLU A 18 54.03 -35.27 -45.58
C GLU A 18 52.56 -35.43 -45.19
N ALA A 19 51.97 -36.61 -45.41
CA ALA A 19 50.62 -36.91 -44.97
C ALA A 19 50.47 -36.81 -43.44
N ALA A 20 51.40 -37.40 -42.67
CA ALA A 20 51.41 -37.30 -41.21
C ALA A 20 51.53 -35.85 -40.72
N LYS A 21 52.44 -35.07 -41.30
CA LYS A 21 52.62 -33.65 -41.00
C LYS A 21 51.35 -32.84 -41.31
N ASN A 22 50.69 -33.11 -42.44
CA ASN A 22 49.45 -32.44 -42.81
C ASN A 22 48.31 -32.79 -41.85
N THR A 23 48.21 -34.04 -41.40
CA THR A 23 47.19 -34.43 -40.40
C THR A 23 47.41 -33.73 -39.06
N GLU A 24 48.67 -33.61 -38.62
CA GLU A 24 49.00 -32.92 -37.37
C GLU A 24 48.71 -31.43 -37.45
N LYS A 25 49.07 -30.79 -38.58
CA LYS A 25 48.78 -29.38 -38.83
C LYS A 25 47.27 -29.11 -38.86
N ASN A 26 46.50 -29.95 -39.54
CA ASN A 26 45.04 -29.82 -39.59
C ASN A 26 44.40 -29.94 -38.19
N MET A 27 44.95 -30.81 -37.33
CA MET A 27 44.47 -30.96 -35.96
C MET A 27 44.78 -29.70 -35.12
N GLN A 28 45.97 -29.11 -35.28
CA GLN A 28 46.34 -27.86 -34.60
C GLN A 28 45.45 -26.69 -35.05
N ASP A 29 45.19 -26.57 -36.36
CA ASP A 29 44.32 -25.54 -36.91
C ASP A 29 42.88 -25.68 -36.40
N LEU A 30 42.37 -26.91 -36.30
CA LEU A 30 41.04 -27.20 -35.73
C LEU A 30 40.96 -26.76 -34.25
N LEU A 31 41.96 -27.08 -33.44
CA LEU A 31 42.01 -26.70 -32.02
C LEU A 31 42.08 -25.18 -31.86
N ALA A 32 42.87 -24.50 -32.69
CA ALA A 32 42.94 -23.04 -32.71
C ALA A 32 41.58 -22.41 -33.06
N MET A 33 40.88 -22.94 -34.06
CA MET A 33 39.53 -22.48 -34.40
C MET A 33 38.53 -22.68 -33.26
N ARG A 34 38.56 -23.83 -32.59
CA ARG A 34 37.68 -24.12 -31.44
C ARG A 34 37.96 -23.19 -30.26
N ASN A 35 39.23 -22.90 -29.98
CA ASN A 35 39.62 -21.95 -28.94
C ASN A 35 39.13 -20.54 -29.26
N ASN A 36 39.33 -20.06 -30.49
CA ASN A 36 38.85 -18.75 -30.91
C ASN A 36 37.32 -18.67 -30.82
N GLN A 37 36.61 -19.73 -31.22
CA GLN A 37 35.16 -19.79 -31.12
C GLN A 37 34.69 -19.74 -29.65
N ALA A 38 35.34 -20.48 -28.75
CA ALA A 38 35.03 -20.47 -27.33
C ALA A 38 35.33 -19.11 -26.68
N GLU A 39 36.42 -18.45 -27.08
CA GLU A 39 36.77 -17.11 -26.60
C GLU A 39 35.76 -16.07 -27.08
N LEU A 40 35.35 -16.13 -28.35
CA LEU A 40 34.27 -15.29 -28.87
C LEU A 40 32.95 -15.56 -28.14
N SER A 41 32.58 -16.82 -27.91
CA SER A 41 31.36 -17.15 -27.14
C SER A 41 31.44 -16.65 -25.70
N LYS A 42 32.61 -16.72 -25.05
CA LYS A 42 32.83 -16.18 -23.71
C LYS A 42 32.74 -14.65 -23.69
N GLN A 43 33.31 -13.97 -24.69
CA GLN A 43 33.19 -12.52 -24.84
C GLN A 43 31.75 -12.11 -25.13
N MET A 44 31.04 -12.85 -25.98
CA MET A 44 29.62 -12.65 -26.24
C MET A 44 28.79 -12.89 -24.99
N GLU A 45 29.05 -13.92 -24.19
CA GLU A 45 28.35 -14.14 -22.91
C GLU A 45 28.67 -13.02 -21.90
N LEU A 46 29.92 -12.56 -21.82
CA LEU A 46 30.29 -11.41 -20.98
C LEU A 46 29.65 -10.10 -21.45
N GLN A 47 29.40 -9.95 -22.75
CA GLN A 47 28.75 -8.80 -23.36
C GLN A 47 27.21 -8.89 -23.29
N ASP A 48 26.64 -10.08 -23.46
CA ASP A 48 25.21 -10.43 -23.34
C ASP A 48 24.76 -10.66 -21.89
N LYS A 49 25.66 -10.63 -20.90
CA LYS A 49 25.29 -10.41 -19.49
C LYS A 49 24.54 -9.09 -19.30
N GLY A 50 24.56 -8.20 -20.28
CA GLY A 50 23.50 -7.23 -20.48
C GLY A 50 22.32 -7.87 -21.21
N VAL A 51 21.48 -8.65 -20.51
CA VAL A 51 20.08 -8.77 -20.93
C VAL A 51 19.63 -7.33 -21.16
N SER A 52 19.41 -6.96 -22.42
CA SER A 52 19.09 -5.58 -22.78
C SER A 52 17.67 -5.33 -22.31
N TYR A 53 17.54 -4.98 -21.03
CA TYR A 53 16.28 -4.62 -20.41
C TYR A 53 15.87 -3.28 -20.99
N LYS A 54 15.20 -3.33 -22.15
CA LYS A 54 14.47 -2.18 -22.67
C LYS A 54 13.22 -2.05 -21.81
N ILE A 55 13.16 -0.98 -21.03
CA ILE A 55 11.94 -0.59 -20.30
C ILE A 55 10.91 -0.22 -21.38
N ILE A 56 10.02 -1.17 -21.71
CA ILE A 56 8.95 -0.96 -22.71
C ILE A 56 7.80 -0.17 -22.08
N ASP A 57 7.55 -0.38 -20.78
CA ASP A 57 6.53 0.35 -20.02
C ASP A 57 7.07 0.75 -18.63
N PRO A 58 7.37 2.04 -18.39
CA PRO A 58 7.78 2.50 -17.08
C PRO A 58 6.63 2.38 -16.08
N ALA A 59 6.93 2.00 -14.84
CA ALA A 59 5.92 1.90 -13.78
C ALA A 59 5.26 3.27 -13.55
N VAL A 60 4.00 3.39 -13.95
CA VAL A 60 3.22 4.60 -13.72
C VAL A 60 2.77 4.58 -12.26
N THR A 61 3.28 5.51 -11.46
CA THR A 61 2.77 5.70 -10.10
C THR A 61 1.31 6.13 -10.16
N PRO A 62 0.40 5.50 -9.41
CA PRO A 62 -1.02 5.81 -9.49
C PRO A 62 -1.26 7.26 -9.06
N VAL A 63 -1.88 8.04 -9.96
CA VAL A 63 -2.23 9.45 -9.76
C VAL A 63 -3.35 9.62 -8.73
N THR A 64 -4.09 8.54 -8.47
CA THR A 64 -5.16 8.49 -7.48
C THR A 64 -4.81 7.49 -6.38
N PRO A 65 -5.05 7.83 -5.10
CA PRO A 65 -4.82 6.91 -3.99
C PRO A 65 -5.72 5.68 -4.15
N VAL A 66 -5.10 4.50 -4.30
CA VAL A 66 -5.79 3.21 -4.48
C VAL A 66 -6.60 2.81 -3.23
N SER A 67 -6.24 3.32 -2.06
CA SER A 67 -6.98 3.16 -0.80
C SER A 67 -6.50 4.17 0.25
N PRO A 68 -7.31 4.53 1.28
CA PRO A 68 -8.75 4.31 1.46
C PRO A 68 -9.59 5.47 0.91
N ASN A 69 -10.84 5.18 0.52
CA ASN A 69 -11.83 6.20 0.15
C ASN A 69 -12.28 7.01 1.37
N ARG A 70 -11.53 8.05 1.73
CA ARG A 70 -11.72 8.88 2.94
C ARG A 70 -13.16 9.39 3.10
N ARG A 71 -13.82 9.79 2.00
CA ARG A 71 -15.23 10.25 1.99
C ARG A 71 -16.21 9.17 2.48
N LYS A 72 -16.02 7.91 2.05
CA LYS A 72 -16.88 6.79 2.44
C LYS A 72 -16.68 6.44 3.93
N LEU A 73 -15.44 6.46 4.40
CA LEU A 73 -15.11 6.21 5.80
C LEU A 73 -15.74 7.27 6.72
N LEU A 74 -15.66 8.54 6.33
CA LEU A 74 -16.24 9.67 7.07
C LEU A 74 -17.77 9.57 7.18
N LEU A 75 -18.45 9.24 6.08
CA LEU A 75 -19.91 9.01 6.10
C LEU A 75 -20.30 7.82 6.98
N MET A 76 -19.53 6.73 6.91
CA MET A 76 -19.75 5.55 7.75
C MET A 76 -19.54 5.86 9.23
N SER A 77 -18.49 6.59 9.59
CA SER A 77 -18.20 6.92 11.00
C SER A 77 -19.24 7.86 11.61
N ILE A 78 -19.72 8.86 10.86
CA ILE A 78 -20.80 9.75 11.32
C ILE A 78 -22.08 8.95 11.56
N SER A 79 -22.45 8.10 10.60
CA SER A 79 -23.65 7.27 10.70
C SER A 79 -23.57 6.29 11.88
N ALA A 80 -22.42 5.63 12.05
CA ALA A 80 -22.16 4.72 13.15
C ALA A 80 -22.13 5.43 14.51
N GLY A 81 -21.56 6.64 14.59
CA GLY A 81 -21.54 7.43 15.82
C GLY A 81 -22.94 7.86 16.26
N LEU A 82 -23.78 8.32 15.33
CA LEU A 82 -25.18 8.68 15.62
C LEU A 82 -26.00 7.46 16.06
N ALA A 83 -25.89 6.34 15.33
CA ALA A 83 -26.56 5.11 15.69
C ALA A 83 -26.08 4.58 17.05
N GLY A 84 -24.78 4.66 17.33
CA GLY A 84 -24.18 4.28 18.60
C GLY A 84 -24.68 5.13 19.76
N ALA A 85 -24.72 6.46 19.61
CA ALA A 85 -25.23 7.37 20.64
C ALA A 85 -26.72 7.11 20.94
N ALA A 86 -27.55 6.94 19.91
CA ALA A 86 -28.96 6.61 20.08
C ALA A 86 -29.14 5.24 20.75
N GLY A 87 -28.35 4.24 20.34
CA GLY A 87 -28.37 2.91 20.93
C GLY A 87 -27.98 2.91 22.42
N VAL A 88 -26.94 3.65 22.78
CA VAL A 88 -26.52 3.80 24.18
C VAL A 88 -27.60 4.50 25.01
N LEU A 89 -28.19 5.58 24.49
CA LEU A 89 -29.28 6.28 25.19
C LEU A 89 -30.48 5.35 25.42
N PHE A 90 -30.86 4.58 24.40
CA PHE A 90 -31.94 3.59 24.49
C PHE A 90 -31.63 2.49 25.50
N LEU A 91 -30.39 2.00 25.54
CA LEU A 91 -29.95 1.01 26.53
C LEU A 91 -30.02 1.57 27.95
N ILE A 92 -29.56 2.80 28.16
CA ILE A 92 -29.60 3.45 29.48
C ILE A 92 -31.06 3.62 29.92
N ASP A 93 -31.95 4.05 29.02
CA ASP A 93 -33.37 4.23 29.33
C ASP A 93 -34.07 2.90 29.66
N GLN A 94 -33.75 1.83 28.93
CA GLN A 94 -34.27 0.48 29.20
C GLN A 94 -33.76 -0.11 30.53
N LEU A 95 -32.55 0.27 30.98
CA LEU A 95 -31.98 -0.18 32.25
C LEU A 95 -32.44 0.68 33.43
N ASP A 96 -32.91 1.91 33.18
CA ASP A 96 -33.45 2.80 34.19
C ASP A 96 -34.85 2.35 34.61
N THR A 97 -34.95 1.62 35.73
CA THR A 97 -36.24 1.15 36.29
C THR A 97 -36.97 2.24 37.08
N SER A 98 -36.63 3.51 36.88
CA SER A 98 -37.26 4.62 37.60
C SER A 98 -38.69 4.88 37.11
N VAL A 99 -39.64 4.89 38.04
CA VAL A 99 -41.05 5.18 37.78
C VAL A 99 -41.23 6.70 37.59
N LYS A 100 -41.10 7.17 36.35
CA LYS A 100 -41.23 8.60 36.00
C LYS A 100 -42.66 9.01 35.63
N LEU A 101 -43.49 8.06 35.17
CA LEU A 101 -44.87 8.31 34.74
C LEU A 101 -45.88 7.56 35.60
N ILE A 102 -47.03 8.20 35.80
CA ILE A 102 -48.19 7.65 36.52
C ILE A 102 -48.68 6.34 35.88
N ASP A 103 -48.56 6.23 34.55
CA ASP A 103 -48.95 5.03 33.79
C ASP A 103 -48.10 3.80 34.12
N ASN A 104 -46.86 3.97 34.57
CA ASN A 104 -46.00 2.86 34.98
C ASN A 104 -46.49 2.20 36.29
N LEU A 105 -47.34 2.88 37.08
CA LEU A 105 -47.92 2.37 38.32
C LEU A 105 -49.28 1.69 38.12
N LYS A 106 -49.98 1.95 37.00
CA LYS A 106 -51.25 1.29 36.64
C LYS A 106 -51.18 -0.25 36.67
N PRO A 107 -50.14 -0.92 36.12
CA PRO A 107 -50.05 -2.37 36.16
C PRO A 107 -49.83 -2.96 37.57
N LEU A 108 -49.43 -2.15 38.56
CA LEU A 108 -49.34 -2.62 39.97
C LEU A 108 -50.70 -2.69 40.67
N GLY A 109 -51.77 -2.17 40.06
CA GLY A 109 -53.14 -2.27 40.60
C GLY A 109 -53.37 -1.48 41.90
N LEU A 110 -52.46 -0.59 42.28
CA LEU A 110 -52.54 0.21 43.50
C LEU A 110 -53.25 1.55 43.23
N PRO A 111 -54.19 1.99 44.09
CA PRO A 111 -54.83 3.29 43.96
C PRO A 111 -53.85 4.43 44.27
N ILE A 112 -53.74 5.41 43.37
CA ILE A 112 -52.89 6.59 43.54
C ILE A 112 -53.64 7.61 44.40
N LEU A 113 -53.13 7.87 45.61
CA LEU A 113 -53.77 8.73 46.60
C LEU A 113 -53.53 10.23 46.33
N ALA A 114 -52.34 10.60 45.86
CA ALA A 114 -51.97 11.97 45.51
C ALA A 114 -50.69 11.99 44.64
N VAL A 115 -50.53 13.04 43.84
CA VAL A 115 -49.27 13.35 43.13
C VAL A 115 -48.68 14.61 43.75
N ILE A 116 -47.51 14.50 44.37
CA ILE A 116 -46.83 15.64 44.99
C ILE A 116 -45.86 16.22 43.95
N PRO A 117 -46.07 17.45 43.48
CA PRO A 117 -45.13 18.09 42.58
C PRO A 117 -43.83 18.41 43.33
N LEU A 118 -42.69 18.11 42.70
CA LEU A 118 -41.39 18.46 43.25
C LEU A 118 -41.16 19.97 43.07
N ILE A 119 -41.19 20.74 44.16
CA ILE A 119 -40.84 22.17 44.17
C ILE A 119 -39.34 22.28 44.46
N LYS A 120 -38.56 22.67 43.45
CA LYS A 120 -37.11 22.86 43.60
C LYS A 120 -36.82 24.14 44.37
N SER A 121 -35.86 24.07 45.29
CA SER A 121 -35.38 25.26 46.04
C SER A 121 -34.55 26.18 45.12
N GLU A 122 -34.52 27.49 45.41
CA GLU A 122 -33.72 28.46 44.64
C GLU A 122 -32.22 28.09 44.65
N GLU A 123 -31.72 27.51 45.74
CA GLU A 123 -30.34 27.02 45.86
C GLU A 123 -30.06 25.82 44.96
N GLU A 124 -31.03 24.91 44.81
CA GLU A 124 -30.93 23.75 43.91
C GLU A 124 -30.94 24.17 42.44
N ILE A 125 -31.70 25.23 42.11
CA ILE A 125 -31.77 25.78 40.75
C ILE A 125 -30.43 26.46 40.39
N CYS A 126 -29.87 27.27 41.29
CA CYS A 126 -28.58 27.93 41.07
C CYS A 126 -27.43 26.93 40.93
N SER A 127 -27.37 25.91 41.79
CA SER A 127 -26.32 24.88 41.75
C SER A 127 -26.50 23.87 40.60
N ALA A 128 -27.72 23.64 40.11
CA ALA A 128 -27.96 22.89 38.87
C ALA A 128 -27.48 23.67 37.64
N ARG A 129 -27.74 24.99 37.59
CA ARG A 129 -27.35 25.84 36.45
C ARG A 129 -25.84 25.88 36.24
N GLU A 130 -25.05 25.93 37.31
CA GLU A 130 -23.58 25.87 37.21
C GLU A 130 -23.07 24.51 36.71
N ARG A 131 -23.71 23.41 37.11
CA ARG A 131 -23.37 22.06 36.64
C ARG A 131 -23.73 21.89 35.17
N ASP A 132 -24.93 22.32 34.79
CA ASP A 132 -25.39 22.27 33.41
C ASP A 132 -24.49 23.13 32.51
N LEU A 133 -24.09 24.32 32.95
CA LEU A 133 -23.16 25.18 32.20
C LEU A 133 -21.80 24.50 31.98
N LYS A 134 -21.25 23.82 33.01
CA LYS A 134 -20.00 23.04 32.88
C LYS A 134 -20.18 21.88 31.89
N ILE A 135 -21.30 21.17 31.95
CA ILE A 135 -21.60 20.06 31.03
C ILE A 135 -21.72 20.58 29.59
N TYR A 136 -22.42 21.69 29.37
CA TYR A 136 -22.52 22.32 28.05
C TYR A 136 -21.18 22.83 27.54
N ALA A 137 -20.35 23.42 28.42
CA ALA A 137 -19.00 23.87 28.04
C ALA A 137 -18.11 22.70 27.57
N VAL A 138 -18.11 21.59 28.31
CA VAL A 138 -17.37 20.37 27.93
C VAL A 138 -17.93 19.77 26.63
N SER A 139 -19.25 19.70 26.48
CA SER A 139 -19.90 19.17 25.27
C SER A 139 -19.59 20.03 24.04
N SER A 140 -19.62 21.36 24.19
CA SER A 140 -19.27 22.32 23.14
C SER A 140 -17.81 22.19 22.71
N MET A 141 -16.90 22.06 23.69
CA MET A 141 -15.48 21.84 23.40
C MET A 141 -15.22 20.55 22.63
N TYR A 142 -15.89 19.45 23.01
CA TYR A 142 -15.78 18.17 22.31
C TYR A 142 -16.35 18.24 20.88
N PHE A 143 -17.51 18.87 20.71
CA PHE A 143 -18.12 19.08 19.39
C PHE A 143 -17.23 19.94 18.48
N SER A 144 -16.63 21.00 19.02
CA SER A 144 -15.70 21.87 18.31
C SER A 144 -14.46 21.10 17.83
N LEU A 145 -13.90 20.22 18.66
CA LEU A 145 -12.74 19.39 18.31
C LEU A 145 -13.08 18.41 17.17
N ILE A 146 -14.22 17.72 17.25
CA ILE A 146 -14.69 16.83 16.19
C ILE A 146 -14.88 17.61 14.88
N LEU A 147 -15.54 18.77 14.95
CA LEU A 147 -15.79 19.61 13.79
C LEU A 147 -14.48 20.10 13.16
N MET A 148 -13.51 20.50 13.97
CA MET A 148 -12.17 20.89 13.51
C MET A 148 -11.48 19.74 12.76
N VAL A 149 -11.53 18.51 13.28
CA VAL A 149 -10.94 17.34 12.59
C VAL A 149 -11.63 17.08 11.25
N VAL A 150 -12.96 17.16 11.20
CA VAL A 150 -13.73 16.99 9.95
C VAL A 150 -13.37 18.07 8.93
N VAL A 151 -13.20 19.32 9.37
CA VAL A 151 -12.76 20.42 8.51
C VAL A 151 -11.33 20.17 7.99
N LEU A 152 -10.40 19.71 8.82
CA LEU A 152 -9.04 19.36 8.37
C LEU A 152 -9.03 18.24 7.34
N GLU A 153 -9.87 17.21 7.49
CA GLU A 153 -10.04 16.14 6.50
C GLU A 153 -10.62 16.65 5.18
N LEU A 154 -11.65 17.52 5.24
CA LEU A 154 -12.23 18.18 4.07
C LEU A 154 -11.20 19.03 3.32
N ILE A 155 -10.45 19.84 4.06
CA ILE A 155 -9.38 20.68 3.54
C ILE A 155 -8.27 19.81 2.93
N SER A 156 -7.83 18.76 3.60
CA SER A 156 -6.81 17.83 3.06
C SER A 156 -7.27 17.21 1.74
N SER A 157 -8.53 16.79 1.61
CA SER A 157 -9.03 16.21 0.36
C SER A 157 -9.02 17.22 -0.81
N SER A 158 -9.35 18.48 -0.55
CA SER A 158 -9.36 19.55 -1.58
C SER A 158 -7.95 20.08 -1.88
N ILE A 159 -7.10 20.23 -0.86
CA ILE A 159 -5.73 20.69 -1.00
C ILE A 159 -4.88 19.62 -1.67
N PHE A 160 -5.07 18.33 -1.35
CA PHE A 160 -4.28 17.26 -1.93
C PHE A 160 -4.47 17.15 -3.44
N GLU A 161 -5.71 17.17 -3.94
CA GLU A 161 -5.97 17.19 -5.39
C GLU A 161 -5.36 18.44 -6.06
N THR A 162 -5.51 19.60 -5.44
CA THR A 162 -5.00 20.88 -5.98
C THR A 162 -3.47 20.96 -5.95
N ALA A 163 -2.84 20.50 -4.86
CA ALA A 163 -1.39 20.56 -4.65
C ALA A 163 -0.66 19.52 -5.51
N VAL A 164 -1.19 18.29 -5.62
CA VAL A 164 -0.62 17.26 -6.50
C VAL A 164 -0.70 17.69 -7.97
N TYR A 165 -1.83 18.29 -8.39
CA TYR A 165 -2.01 18.78 -9.76
C TYR A 165 -1.12 19.98 -10.08
N ARG A 166 -1.01 20.95 -9.16
CA ARG A 166 -0.22 22.18 -9.37
C ARG A 166 1.29 21.97 -9.30
N MET A 167 1.76 20.98 -8.55
CA MET A 167 3.18 20.83 -8.26
C MET A 167 3.94 19.94 -9.26
N HIS A 168 3.31 19.43 -10.33
CA HIS A 168 3.95 18.55 -11.34
C HIS A 168 4.84 17.45 -10.71
N LEU A 169 4.40 16.98 -9.54
CA LEU A 169 5.09 15.97 -8.73
C LEU A 169 5.36 14.62 -9.42
N PRO A 170 4.63 14.16 -10.47
CA PRO A 170 5.03 12.93 -11.15
C PRO A 170 6.46 12.98 -11.72
N GLN A 171 6.98 14.16 -12.10
CA GLN A 171 8.34 14.26 -12.66
C GLN A 171 9.44 14.26 -11.60
N ILE A 172 9.16 14.79 -10.40
CA ILE A 172 10.15 14.85 -9.31
C ILE A 172 10.33 13.48 -8.66
N PHE A 173 9.22 12.74 -8.45
CA PHE A 173 9.27 11.37 -7.93
C PHE A 173 10.00 10.40 -8.87
N ALA A 174 9.82 10.53 -10.18
CA ALA A 174 10.54 9.73 -11.18
C ALA A 174 12.06 9.96 -11.18
N ARG A 175 12.53 11.12 -10.68
CA ARG A 175 13.95 11.48 -10.60
C ARG A 175 14.61 11.09 -9.28
N PHE A 176 13.81 10.89 -8.22
CA PHE A 176 14.29 10.55 -6.88
C PHE A 176 14.42 9.03 -6.65
N PHE A 177 13.72 8.22 -7.45
CA PHE A 177 13.73 6.75 -7.33
C PHE A 177 14.59 6.04 -8.39
N LYS A 178 15.46 6.79 -9.08
CA LYS A 178 16.46 6.28 -10.04
C LYS A 178 17.85 6.44 -9.45
#